data_AF-A0A8J9SFV7-F1
#
_entry.id   AF-A0A8J9SFV7-F1
#
_cell.length_a   1.000
_cell.length_b   1.000
_cell.length_c   1.000
_cell.angle_alpha   90.00
_cell.angle_beta   90.00
_cell.angle_gamma   90.00
#
_symmetry.space_group_name_H-M   'P 1'
#
loop_
_entity.id
_entity.type
_entity.pdbx_description
1 polymer ?
#
loop_
_entity_poly.entity_id
_entity_poly.type
_entity_poly.pdbx_seq_one_letter_code
_entity_poly.pdbx_strand_id
1 'polypeptide(L)'
;RAFQSLVLPSLVKNVIQPNAIHNCDYFVHYYNLTEETAGRSGGGGRINPDEILLFKQAVQDVSPQSIVEFHYDTEEAFWDRYQPLINRIRTTNATDGHYLYFPWRAKTYKHPITTDNIIKMWHSIQSAWNLMMEHETLTSQPYTRVAMLRSDVVYMTPINVFQISRRKVLDNEKAALVPAFGRHPVSDRIIVGPRDAVKVWATERFDRLETHVTFVQEHNPGWGMHSEKFLNWTIFPAIRETGTSIVEDDYLCFFRARADETVWIKDCEGKARRDRSAFDSEESWRQQEARFGVRTWTEVPRRSAAPHSLVCGGALSDADATI
;
A
#
# COMPACT_ATOMS: atom_id res chain seq x y z
N ARG A 1 9.34 -6.95 8.74
CA ARG A 1 8.39 -6.69 9.86
C ARG A 1 7.76 -8.01 10.26
N ALA A 2 6.87 -8.07 11.27
CA ALA A 2 6.14 -9.27 11.71
C ALA A 2 5.25 -9.88 10.61
N PHE A 3 5.89 -10.42 9.58
CA PHE A 3 5.25 -10.86 8.36
C PHE A 3 4.64 -12.22 8.60
N GLN A 4 5.46 -13.17 9.07
CA GLN A 4 4.99 -14.53 9.33
C GLN A 4 3.89 -14.57 10.40
N SER A 5 4.06 -13.87 11.52
CA SER A 5 3.15 -13.96 12.66
C SER A 5 1.85 -13.19 12.48
N LEU A 6 1.85 -12.05 11.77
CA LEU A 6 0.69 -11.16 11.67
C LEU A 6 0.19 -10.93 10.24
N VAL A 7 1.09 -10.52 9.34
CA VAL A 7 0.69 -10.11 7.99
C VAL A 7 0.24 -11.29 7.14
N LEU A 8 1.02 -12.37 7.10
CA LEU A 8 0.77 -13.54 6.27
C LEU A 8 -0.59 -14.21 6.59
N PRO A 9 -0.96 -14.49 7.86
CA PRO A 9 -2.28 -15.01 8.18
C PRO A 9 -3.41 -14.08 7.71
N SER A 10 -3.20 -12.77 7.80
CA SER A 10 -4.18 -11.78 7.34
C SER A 10 -4.30 -11.75 5.81
N LEU A 11 -3.19 -11.88 5.09
CA LEU A 11 -3.17 -11.97 3.62
C LEU A 11 -3.88 -13.24 3.16
N VAL A 12 -3.60 -14.39 3.76
CA VAL A 12 -4.28 -15.65 3.45
C VAL A 12 -5.79 -15.48 3.57
N LYS A 13 -6.24 -14.99 4.72
CA LYS A 13 -7.67 -14.87 5.02
C LYS A 13 -8.39 -13.80 4.21
N ASN A 14 -7.80 -12.62 4.08
CA ASN A 14 -8.49 -11.43 3.61
C ASN A 14 -8.06 -10.98 2.20
N VAL A 15 -7.07 -11.61 1.59
CA VAL A 15 -6.64 -11.30 0.22
C VAL A 15 -6.61 -12.57 -0.64
N ILE A 16 -5.92 -13.62 -0.22
CA ILE A 16 -5.73 -14.82 -1.05
C ILE A 16 -7.06 -15.60 -1.17
N GLN A 17 -7.68 -15.98 -0.06
CA GLN A 17 -8.93 -16.75 -0.07
C GLN A 17 -10.06 -16.05 -0.85
N PRO A 18 -10.33 -14.74 -0.69
CA PRO A 18 -11.38 -14.06 -1.45
C PRO A 18 -11.11 -13.96 -2.96
N ASN A 19 -9.85 -14.10 -3.40
CA ASN A 19 -9.44 -13.99 -4.80
C ASN A 19 -9.05 -15.33 -5.45
N ALA A 20 -9.08 -16.43 -4.70
CA ALA A 20 -8.77 -17.76 -5.21
C ALA A 20 -9.69 -18.17 -6.36
N ILE A 21 -10.97 -17.80 -6.30
CA ILE A 21 -11.95 -18.03 -7.38
C ILE A 21 -11.59 -17.35 -8.70
N HIS A 22 -10.68 -16.38 -8.67
CA HIS A 22 -10.23 -15.61 -9.83
C HIS A 22 -8.84 -16.04 -10.31
N ASN A 23 -8.24 -17.06 -9.69
CA ASN A 23 -6.86 -17.50 -9.96
C ASN A 23 -5.88 -16.32 -10.04
N CYS A 24 -5.97 -15.38 -9.11
CA CYS A 24 -5.12 -14.20 -9.17
C CYS A 24 -3.64 -14.57 -9.04
N ASP A 25 -2.79 -13.87 -9.77
CA ASP A 25 -1.33 -13.97 -9.65
C ASP A 25 -0.79 -12.89 -8.72
N TYR A 26 0.36 -13.17 -8.11
CA TYR A 26 0.94 -12.32 -7.07
C TYR A 26 2.38 -11.93 -7.38
N PHE A 27 2.66 -10.63 -7.35
CA PHE A 27 3.98 -10.07 -7.63
C PHE A 27 4.44 -9.25 -6.43
N VAL A 28 5.55 -9.65 -5.83
CA VAL A 28 6.01 -9.12 -4.55
C VAL A 28 7.32 -8.39 -4.72
N HIS A 29 7.38 -7.15 -4.24
CA HIS A 29 8.66 -6.46 -4.05
C HIS A 29 8.97 -6.34 -2.56
N TYR A 30 10.21 -6.65 -2.18
CA TYR A 30 10.71 -6.40 -0.83
C TYR A 30 12.15 -5.90 -0.82
N TYR A 31 12.53 -5.21 0.25
CA TYR A 31 13.92 -4.85 0.49
C TYR A 31 14.58 -5.94 1.32
N ASN A 32 15.79 -6.35 0.96
CA ASN A 32 16.58 -7.28 1.77
C ASN A 32 17.13 -6.55 3.00
N LEU A 33 16.30 -6.46 4.04
CA LEU A 33 16.54 -5.74 5.28
C LEU A 33 16.46 -6.70 6.47
N THR A 34 17.50 -6.70 7.30
CA THR A 34 17.57 -7.55 8.50
C THR A 34 17.28 -6.82 9.80
N GLU A 35 17.16 -5.48 9.75
CA GLU A 35 16.89 -4.65 10.92
C GLU A 35 16.03 -3.44 10.54
N GLU A 36 15.08 -3.10 11.42
CA GLU A 36 14.32 -1.85 11.38
C GLU A 36 14.65 -1.03 12.62
N THR A 37 15.05 0.22 12.40
CA THR A 37 15.32 1.16 13.49
C THR A 37 14.04 1.54 14.23
N ALA A 38 14.19 1.85 15.53
CA ALA A 38 13.08 2.21 16.40
C ALA A 38 12.26 3.41 15.88
N GLY A 39 10.94 3.22 15.97
CA GLY A 39 9.83 3.66 15.13
C GLY A 39 8.99 4.87 15.57
N ARG A 40 8.17 5.46 14.67
CA ARG A 40 7.06 6.37 15.05
C ARG A 40 6.01 5.62 15.88
N SER A 41 5.95 4.31 15.72
CA SER A 41 4.97 3.46 16.38
C SER A 41 5.45 2.01 16.47
N GLY A 42 6.69 1.79 16.91
CA GLY A 42 7.25 0.45 17.17
C GLY A 42 8.67 0.56 17.71
N GLY A 43 9.13 -0.43 18.47
CA GLY A 43 10.49 -0.48 19.04
C GLY A 43 11.60 -0.71 17.99
N GLY A 44 11.22 -0.92 16.73
CA GLY A 44 12.12 -1.46 15.73
C GLY A 44 12.39 -2.93 16.03
N GLY A 45 13.50 -3.46 15.52
CA GLY A 45 13.93 -4.81 15.83
C GLY A 45 14.46 -5.54 14.61
N ARG A 46 14.81 -6.81 14.84
CA ARG A 46 15.25 -7.69 13.77
C ARG A 46 14.09 -8.00 12.84
N ILE A 47 14.40 -8.01 11.55
CA ILE A 47 13.50 -8.48 10.51
C ILE A 47 14.18 -9.68 9.86
N ASN A 48 13.42 -10.73 9.61
CA ASN A 48 13.87 -11.78 8.72
C ASN A 48 13.24 -11.55 7.33
N PRO A 49 14.02 -11.10 6.32
CA PRO A 49 13.48 -10.85 5.00
C PRO A 49 12.94 -12.13 4.35
N ASP A 50 13.49 -13.30 4.69
CA ASP A 50 13.06 -14.59 4.12
C ASP A 50 11.64 -15.00 4.54
N GLU A 51 11.08 -14.40 5.59
CA GLU A 51 9.68 -14.63 5.97
C GLU A 51 8.71 -14.31 4.82
N ILE A 52 9.06 -13.35 3.96
CA ILE A 52 8.23 -12.99 2.79
C ILE A 52 8.07 -14.17 1.82
N LEU A 53 9.05 -15.08 1.77
CA LEU A 53 9.05 -16.22 0.86
C LEU A 53 8.01 -17.27 1.26
N LEU A 54 7.59 -17.30 2.53
CA LEU A 54 6.48 -18.13 3.01
C LEU A 54 5.17 -17.81 2.29
N PHE A 55 5.05 -16.59 1.72
CA PHE A 55 3.89 -16.18 0.96
C PHE A 55 3.61 -17.09 -0.23
N LYS A 56 4.66 -17.64 -0.89
CA LYS A 56 4.49 -18.54 -2.04
C LYS A 56 3.70 -19.79 -1.67
N GLN A 57 4.14 -20.49 -0.62
CA GLN A 57 3.46 -21.71 -0.17
C GLN A 57 2.02 -21.39 0.25
N ALA A 58 1.83 -20.28 0.98
CA ALA A 58 0.51 -19.88 1.46
C ALA A 58 -0.48 -19.56 0.33
N VAL A 59 -0.01 -18.98 -0.78
CA VAL A 59 -0.83 -18.79 -2.00
C VAL A 59 -1.12 -20.15 -2.63
N GLN A 60 -0.11 -20.98 -2.83
CA GLN A 60 -0.25 -22.27 -3.53
C GLN A 60 -1.15 -23.26 -2.78
N ASP A 61 -1.19 -23.20 -1.45
CA ASP A 61 -2.10 -23.99 -0.62
C ASP A 61 -3.57 -23.64 -0.86
N VAL A 62 -3.87 -22.41 -1.28
CA VAL A 62 -5.24 -21.90 -1.49
C VAL A 62 -5.61 -21.85 -2.98
N SER A 63 -4.66 -21.49 -3.83
CA SER A 63 -4.82 -21.32 -5.28
C SER A 63 -3.61 -21.93 -6.00
N PRO A 64 -3.58 -23.26 -6.21
CA PRO A 64 -2.39 -23.97 -6.70
C PRO A 64 -1.90 -23.54 -8.09
N GLN A 65 -2.77 -22.94 -8.90
CA GLN A 65 -2.46 -22.47 -10.25
C GLN A 65 -1.96 -21.02 -10.28
N SER A 66 -2.07 -20.28 -9.18
CA SER A 66 -1.59 -18.90 -9.11
C SER A 66 -0.07 -18.83 -9.21
N ILE A 67 0.41 -17.89 -10.01
CA ILE A 67 1.82 -17.53 -10.09
C ILE A 67 2.18 -16.64 -8.90
N VAL A 68 3.37 -16.87 -8.34
CA VAL A 68 3.95 -16.03 -7.29
C VAL A 68 5.39 -15.73 -7.64
N GLU A 69 5.68 -14.47 -7.91
CA GLU A 69 7.01 -13.99 -8.25
C GLU A 69 7.49 -12.95 -7.24
N PHE A 70 8.80 -12.95 -6.99
CA PHE A 70 9.45 -12.06 -6.04
C PHE A 70 10.57 -11.30 -6.73
N HIS A 71 10.64 -10.01 -6.44
CA HIS A 71 11.78 -9.17 -6.72
C HIS A 71 12.27 -8.53 -5.42
N TYR A 72 13.58 -8.36 -5.28
CA TYR A 72 14.14 -7.68 -4.12
C TYR A 72 15.29 -6.76 -4.49
N ASP A 73 15.43 -5.72 -3.68
CA ASP A 73 16.53 -4.77 -3.75
C ASP A 73 17.29 -4.73 -2.41
N THR A 74 18.60 -4.52 -2.48
CA THR A 74 19.39 -4.14 -1.29
C THR A 74 19.24 -2.65 -1.01
N GLU A 75 19.56 -2.20 0.21
CA GLU A 75 19.61 -0.75 0.47
C GLU A 75 20.64 -0.05 -0.42
N GLU A 76 21.81 -0.66 -0.60
CA GLU A 76 22.87 -0.13 -1.45
C GLU A 76 22.38 0.12 -2.89
N ALA A 77 21.74 -0.87 -3.51
CA ALA A 77 21.20 -0.74 -4.87
C ALA A 77 20.15 0.39 -4.98
N PHE A 78 19.28 0.52 -3.96
CA PHE A 78 18.33 1.63 -3.90
C PHE A 78 19.04 2.98 -3.82
N TRP A 79 20.00 3.11 -2.91
CA TRP A 79 20.72 4.37 -2.71
C TRP A 79 21.51 4.72 -3.96
N ASP A 80 22.27 3.80 -4.54
CA ASP A 80 23.03 4.04 -5.78
C ASP A 80 22.14 4.55 -6.92
N ARG A 81 20.95 3.97 -7.08
CA ARG A 81 20.00 4.36 -8.12
C ARG A 81 19.40 5.74 -7.87
N TYR A 82 19.00 6.06 -6.63
CA TYR A 82 18.20 7.23 -6.33
C TYR A 82 18.97 8.38 -5.65
N GLN A 83 20.26 8.21 -5.33
CA GLN A 83 21.07 9.22 -4.64
C GLN A 83 21.03 10.59 -5.32
N PRO A 84 21.13 10.72 -6.66
CA PRO A 84 21.06 12.02 -7.32
C PRO A 84 19.72 12.73 -7.09
N LEU A 85 18.62 12.00 -7.23
CA LEU A 85 17.27 12.52 -6.98
C LEU A 85 17.10 12.90 -5.50
N ILE A 86 17.53 12.03 -4.59
CA ILE A 86 17.39 12.24 -3.15
C ILE A 86 18.23 13.44 -2.71
N ASN A 87 19.45 13.59 -3.19
CA ASN A 87 20.28 14.77 -2.90
C ASN A 87 19.56 16.05 -3.32
N ARG A 88 19.02 16.10 -4.54
CA ARG A 88 18.21 17.23 -5.01
C ARG A 88 17.02 17.50 -4.08
N ILE A 89 16.24 16.48 -3.75
CA ILE A 89 15.09 16.59 -2.85
C ILE A 89 15.48 17.16 -1.47
N ARG A 90 16.65 16.74 -0.96
CA ARG A 90 17.14 17.16 0.36
C ARG A 90 17.67 18.60 0.38
N THR A 91 18.23 19.09 -0.72
CA THR A 91 18.99 20.36 -0.73
C THR A 91 18.32 21.52 -1.46
N THR A 92 17.32 21.27 -2.31
CA THR A 92 16.65 22.34 -3.05
C THR A 92 15.78 23.18 -2.11
N ASN A 93 16.04 24.49 -2.10
CA ASN A 93 15.26 25.48 -1.36
C ASN A 93 14.19 26.13 -2.25
N ALA A 94 13.06 26.44 -1.64
CA ALA A 94 12.07 27.35 -2.19
C ALA A 94 12.49 28.82 -1.98
N THR A 95 11.75 29.75 -2.59
CA THR A 95 12.01 31.19 -2.51
C THR A 95 11.87 31.76 -1.10
N ASP A 96 11.16 31.07 -0.21
CA ASP A 96 10.98 31.43 1.20
C ASP A 96 12.08 30.88 2.13
N GLY A 97 13.09 30.21 1.58
CA GLY A 97 14.21 29.64 2.33
C GLY A 97 13.93 28.27 2.97
N HIS A 98 12.72 27.73 2.84
CA HIS A 98 12.43 26.36 3.25
C HIS A 98 12.82 25.34 2.18
N TYR A 99 13.05 24.08 2.55
CA TYR A 99 13.27 23.00 1.59
C TYR A 99 12.00 22.77 0.74
N LEU A 100 12.14 22.90 -0.57
CA LEU A 100 11.04 22.89 -1.54
C LEU A 100 10.22 21.58 -1.49
N TYR A 101 10.91 20.45 -1.42
CA TYR A 101 10.28 19.13 -1.43
C TYR A 101 9.81 18.68 -0.04
N PHE A 102 10.32 19.28 1.04
CA PHE A 102 10.00 18.85 2.39
C PHE A 102 8.66 19.46 2.86
N PRO A 103 7.68 18.66 3.28
CA PRO A 103 6.40 19.17 3.78
C PRO A 103 6.52 19.68 5.22
N TRP A 104 7.19 20.82 5.42
CA TRP A 104 7.49 21.38 6.74
C TRP A 104 6.24 21.78 7.55
N ARG A 105 5.07 21.95 6.94
CA ARG A 105 3.79 22.15 7.66
C ARG A 105 3.28 20.88 8.33
N ALA A 106 3.73 19.71 7.89
CA ALA A 106 3.35 18.44 8.47
C ALA A 106 4.23 18.12 9.68
N LYS A 107 3.74 18.47 10.88
CA LYS A 107 4.47 18.30 12.16
C LYS A 107 4.98 16.88 12.45
N THR A 108 4.44 15.88 11.75
CA THR A 108 4.82 14.47 11.93
C THR A 108 5.92 14.00 10.98
N TYR A 109 6.24 14.81 9.96
CA TYR A 109 7.30 14.56 9.00
C TYR A 109 8.64 15.06 9.56
N LYS A 110 9.72 14.35 9.22
CA LYS A 110 11.07 14.65 9.68
C LYS A 110 12.02 14.67 8.50
N HIS A 111 12.68 15.80 8.31
CA HIS A 111 13.71 15.94 7.29
C HIS A 111 15.01 15.25 7.75
N PRO A 112 15.72 14.51 6.87
CA PRO A 112 15.31 14.07 5.53
C PRO A 112 14.55 12.73 5.52
N ILE A 113 14.51 12.03 6.66
CA ILE A 113 14.08 10.63 6.79
C ILE A 113 12.71 10.36 6.15
N THR A 114 11.74 11.26 6.33
CA THR A 114 10.38 11.03 5.81
C THR A 114 10.35 11.12 4.29
N THR A 115 11.04 12.09 3.67
CA THR A 115 11.08 12.21 2.21
C THR A 115 11.86 11.07 1.57
N ASP A 116 12.92 10.60 2.21
CA ASP A 116 13.68 9.43 1.74
C ASP A 116 12.81 8.16 1.74
N ASN A 117 12.06 7.94 2.82
CA ASN A 117 11.13 6.82 2.93
C ASN A 117 10.01 6.90 1.88
N ILE A 118 9.58 8.09 1.47
CA ILE A 118 8.59 8.27 0.40
C ILE A 118 9.13 7.77 -0.94
N ILE A 119 10.37 8.12 -1.29
CA ILE A 119 11.03 7.61 -2.50
C ILE A 119 11.16 6.08 -2.45
N LYS A 120 11.57 5.51 -1.30
CA LYS A 120 11.62 4.06 -1.10
C LYS A 120 10.26 3.39 -1.32
N MET A 121 9.18 3.99 -0.84
CA MET A 121 7.82 3.48 -1.05
C MET A 121 7.43 3.53 -2.53
N TRP A 122 7.70 4.64 -3.22
CA TRP A 122 7.36 4.80 -4.63
C TRP A 122 8.12 3.81 -5.49
N HIS A 123 9.40 3.61 -5.22
CA HIS A 123 10.21 2.58 -5.87
C HIS A 123 9.63 1.19 -5.66
N SER A 124 9.31 0.81 -4.41
CA SER A 124 8.75 -0.51 -4.10
C SER A 124 7.44 -0.80 -4.84
N ILE A 125 6.56 0.20 -4.94
CA ILE A 125 5.29 0.09 -5.68
C ILE A 125 5.57 -0.11 -7.18
N GLN A 126 6.49 0.68 -7.74
CA GLN A 126 6.85 0.59 -9.15
C GLN A 126 7.55 -0.74 -9.49
N SER A 127 8.43 -1.24 -8.62
CA SER A 127 9.11 -2.52 -8.81
C SER A 127 8.14 -3.69 -8.83
N ALA A 128 7.16 -3.74 -7.92
CA ALA A 128 6.12 -4.78 -7.93
C ALA A 128 5.25 -4.70 -9.19
N TRP A 129 4.95 -3.49 -9.67
CA TRP A 129 4.23 -3.29 -10.94
C TRP A 129 5.05 -3.76 -12.14
N ASN A 130 6.35 -3.45 -12.19
CA ASN A 130 7.23 -3.87 -13.28
C ASN A 130 7.33 -5.41 -13.36
N LEU A 131 7.40 -6.09 -12.22
CA LEU A 131 7.41 -7.55 -12.18
C LEU A 131 6.12 -8.15 -12.78
N MET A 132 4.96 -7.58 -12.45
CA MET A 132 3.68 -7.95 -13.09
C MET A 132 3.72 -7.70 -14.61
N MET A 133 4.25 -6.56 -15.06
CA MET A 133 4.37 -6.22 -16.48
C MET A 133 5.29 -7.17 -17.26
N GLU A 134 6.38 -7.63 -16.64
CA GLU A 134 7.27 -8.63 -17.22
C GLU A 134 6.51 -9.93 -17.48
N HIS A 135 5.70 -10.37 -16.51
CA HIS A 135 4.84 -11.53 -16.68
C HIS A 135 3.79 -11.34 -17.79
N GLU A 136 3.05 -10.22 -17.81
CA GLU A 136 2.09 -9.91 -18.89
C GLU A 136 2.77 -9.95 -20.28
N THR A 137 4.01 -9.48 -20.37
CA THR A 137 4.79 -9.48 -21.61
C THR A 137 5.15 -10.91 -22.04
N LEU A 138 5.57 -11.74 -21.10
CA LEU A 138 5.93 -13.14 -21.34
C LEU A 138 4.72 -14.00 -21.74
N THR A 139 3.56 -13.77 -21.14
CA THR A 139 2.34 -14.55 -21.40
C THR A 139 1.46 -13.94 -22.48
N SER A 140 1.70 -12.68 -22.86
CA SER A 140 0.83 -11.89 -23.74
C SER A 140 -0.61 -11.78 -23.22
N GLN A 141 -0.79 -11.87 -21.90
CA GLN A 141 -2.09 -11.76 -21.23
C GLN A 141 -2.06 -10.60 -20.21
N PRO A 142 -2.65 -9.45 -20.54
CA PRO A 142 -2.75 -8.34 -19.59
C PRO A 142 -3.81 -8.63 -18.53
N TYR A 143 -3.53 -8.26 -17.28
CA TYR A 143 -4.51 -8.30 -16.21
C TYR A 143 -5.59 -7.23 -16.42
N THR A 144 -6.85 -7.54 -16.17
CA THR A 144 -7.94 -6.56 -16.35
C THR A 144 -8.12 -5.71 -15.09
N ARG A 145 -7.94 -6.34 -13.92
CA ARG A 145 -8.04 -5.69 -12.61
C ARG A 145 -6.88 -6.08 -11.72
N VAL A 146 -6.41 -5.10 -10.96
CA VAL A 146 -5.22 -5.21 -10.13
C VAL A 146 -5.51 -4.62 -8.75
N ALA A 147 -5.00 -5.26 -7.71
CA ALA A 147 -4.85 -4.67 -6.38
C ALA A 147 -3.37 -4.41 -6.12
N MET A 148 -3.07 -3.17 -5.74
CA MET A 148 -1.78 -2.78 -5.19
C MET A 148 -1.92 -2.63 -3.69
N LEU A 149 -1.20 -3.51 -2.99
CA LEU A 149 -1.28 -3.79 -1.57
C LEU A 149 0.09 -3.59 -0.92
N ARG A 150 0.13 -3.64 0.40
CA ARG A 150 1.32 -3.49 1.21
C ARG A 150 1.53 -4.73 2.07
N SER A 151 2.74 -5.25 2.11
CA SER A 151 3.09 -6.44 2.90
C SER A 151 3.58 -6.08 4.31
N ASP A 152 3.31 -4.85 4.77
CA ASP A 152 3.61 -4.37 6.12
C ASP A 152 2.35 -4.05 6.94
N VAL A 153 1.18 -4.54 6.51
CA VAL A 153 -0.12 -4.30 7.17
C VAL A 153 -0.89 -5.60 7.39
N VAL A 154 -1.63 -5.66 8.49
CA VAL A 154 -2.60 -6.70 8.81
C VAL A 154 -3.93 -6.30 8.19
N TYR A 155 -4.37 -7.02 7.17
CA TYR A 155 -5.67 -6.79 6.54
C TYR A 155 -6.79 -7.32 7.43
N MET A 156 -7.75 -6.47 7.78
CA MET A 156 -8.84 -6.84 8.72
C MET A 156 -10.14 -7.19 7.99
N THR A 157 -10.32 -6.65 6.79
CA THR A 157 -11.49 -6.89 5.95
C THR A 157 -11.10 -7.58 4.65
N PRO A 158 -11.95 -8.47 4.11
CA PRO A 158 -11.73 -9.08 2.80
C PRO A 158 -11.56 -8.05 1.69
N ILE A 159 -10.61 -8.29 0.80
CA ILE A 159 -10.37 -7.54 -0.43
C ILE A 159 -10.54 -8.52 -1.58
N ASN A 160 -11.54 -8.29 -2.44
CA ASN A 160 -11.72 -9.01 -3.69
C ASN A 160 -11.51 -8.02 -4.85
N VAL A 161 -10.66 -8.36 -5.81
CA VAL A 161 -10.24 -7.45 -6.89
C VAL A 161 -11.37 -7.11 -7.87
N PHE A 162 -12.42 -7.94 -7.92
CA PHE A 162 -13.65 -7.76 -8.69
C PHE A 162 -14.84 -7.28 -7.85
N GLN A 163 -14.59 -6.75 -6.64
CA GLN A 163 -15.61 -6.10 -5.82
C GLN A 163 -15.28 -4.64 -5.49
N ILE A 164 -16.32 -3.82 -5.40
CA ILE A 164 -16.28 -2.43 -4.97
C ILE A 164 -17.42 -2.23 -3.99
N SER A 165 -17.13 -1.73 -2.77
CA SER A 165 -18.17 -1.51 -1.75
C SER A 165 -19.06 -2.73 -1.50
N ARG A 166 -18.44 -3.93 -1.49
CA ARG A 166 -19.09 -5.25 -1.27
C ARG A 166 -20.07 -5.69 -2.36
N ARG A 167 -20.07 -5.06 -3.54
CA ARG A 167 -20.78 -5.56 -4.72
C ARG A 167 -19.80 -5.95 -5.83
N LYS A 168 -20.21 -6.88 -6.69
CA LYS A 168 -19.47 -7.21 -7.91
C LYS A 168 -19.37 -5.96 -8.80
N VAL A 169 -18.21 -5.77 -9.41
CA VAL A 169 -17.99 -4.74 -10.43
C VAL A 169 -18.67 -5.20 -11.72
N LEU A 170 -19.37 -4.29 -12.39
CA LEU A 170 -19.98 -4.58 -13.69
C LEU A 170 -18.88 -4.63 -14.77
N ASP A 171 -19.07 -5.41 -15.83
CA ASP A 171 -18.01 -5.67 -16.83
C ASP A 171 -17.46 -4.38 -17.48
N ASN A 172 -18.32 -3.37 -17.65
CA ASN A 172 -17.95 -2.07 -18.24
C ASN A 172 -17.63 -0.98 -17.21
N GLU A 173 -17.62 -1.31 -15.92
CA GLU A 173 -17.42 -0.34 -14.85
C GLU A 173 -15.94 -0.06 -14.57
N LYS A 174 -15.51 1.15 -14.94
CA LYS A 174 -14.21 1.70 -14.53
C LYS A 174 -14.32 2.40 -13.18
N ALA A 175 -14.14 1.62 -12.12
CA ALA A 175 -14.10 2.13 -10.76
C ALA A 175 -12.92 1.54 -9.98
N ALA A 176 -12.14 2.43 -9.37
CA ALA A 176 -11.02 2.11 -8.50
C ALA A 176 -11.42 2.37 -7.04
N LEU A 177 -11.13 1.41 -6.17
CA LEU A 177 -11.39 1.41 -4.74
C LEU A 177 -10.16 1.90 -3.99
N VAL A 178 -10.37 2.81 -3.03
CA VAL A 178 -9.36 3.23 -2.04
C VAL A 178 -10.00 3.30 -0.65
N PRO A 179 -9.24 3.21 0.45
CA PRO A 179 -9.80 3.35 1.79
C PRO A 179 -10.39 4.75 2.03
N ALA A 180 -11.58 4.82 2.64
CA ALA A 180 -12.23 6.07 3.04
C ALA A 180 -11.75 6.63 4.38
N PHE A 181 -10.92 5.88 5.11
CA PHE A 181 -10.32 6.34 6.36
C PHE A 181 -8.99 7.05 6.12
N GLY A 182 -8.56 7.83 7.11
CA GLY A 182 -7.38 8.68 7.00
C GLY A 182 -7.61 9.97 6.19
N ARG A 183 -8.82 10.28 5.73
CA ARG A 183 -9.23 11.38 4.80
C ARG A 183 -8.61 12.78 4.95
N HIS A 184 -7.90 13.06 6.03
CA HIS A 184 -7.11 14.28 6.15
C HIS A 184 -5.69 13.94 6.57
N PRO A 185 -4.89 13.30 5.67
CA PRO A 185 -5.12 13.06 4.22
C PRO A 185 -5.11 11.56 3.74
N VAL A 186 -5.67 11.30 2.53
CA VAL A 186 -5.91 9.98 1.85
C VAL A 186 -4.87 8.87 2.09
N SER A 187 -5.33 7.64 2.38
CA SER A 187 -4.44 6.46 2.55
C SER A 187 -3.67 6.07 1.28
N ASP A 188 -2.35 5.95 1.40
CA ASP A 188 -1.41 5.57 0.34
C ASP A 188 -1.12 4.06 0.25
N ARG A 189 -1.95 3.24 0.90
CA ARG A 189 -1.59 1.85 1.22
C ARG A 189 -2.27 0.80 0.36
N ILE A 190 -3.41 1.15 -0.22
CA ILE A 190 -4.25 0.23 -0.99
C ILE A 190 -4.87 1.01 -2.14
N ILE A 191 -4.79 0.43 -3.33
CA ILE A 191 -5.70 0.73 -4.43
C ILE A 191 -6.10 -0.58 -5.10
N VAL A 192 -7.37 -0.72 -5.47
CA VAL A 192 -7.87 -1.85 -6.24
C VAL A 192 -8.65 -1.31 -7.42
N GLY A 193 -8.39 -1.72 -8.65
CA GLY A 193 -9.09 -1.12 -9.78
C GLY A 193 -8.74 -1.70 -11.13
N PRO A 194 -9.30 -1.11 -12.19
CA PRO A 194 -8.86 -1.34 -13.56
C PRO A 194 -7.35 -1.11 -13.70
N ARG A 195 -6.71 -1.91 -14.57
CA ARG A 195 -5.27 -1.86 -14.80
C ARG A 195 -4.73 -0.46 -15.12
N ASP A 196 -5.45 0.32 -15.93
CA ASP A 196 -5.05 1.68 -16.30
C ASP A 196 -4.99 2.64 -15.10
N ALA A 197 -5.97 2.58 -14.19
CA ALA A 197 -5.96 3.36 -12.95
C ALA A 197 -4.83 2.94 -12.00
N VAL A 198 -4.61 1.63 -11.84
CA VAL A 198 -3.54 1.13 -10.96
C VAL A 198 -2.15 1.41 -11.55
N LYS A 199 -2.02 1.43 -12.89
CA LYS A 199 -0.79 1.88 -13.57
C LYS A 199 -0.44 3.31 -13.19
N VAL A 200 -1.38 4.24 -13.30
CA VAL A 200 -1.16 5.65 -12.91
C VAL A 200 -0.69 5.73 -11.46
N TRP A 201 -1.36 5.01 -10.56
CA TRP A 201 -0.95 4.92 -9.16
C TRP A 201 0.46 4.35 -9.01
N ALA A 202 0.83 3.33 -9.78
CA ALA A 202 2.08 2.61 -9.58
C ALA A 202 3.30 3.35 -10.16
N THR A 203 3.17 3.98 -11.32
CA THR A 203 4.32 4.40 -12.12
C THR A 203 4.53 5.91 -12.20
N GLU A 204 3.48 6.73 -12.03
CA GLU A 204 3.57 8.15 -12.42
C GLU A 204 4.04 9.10 -11.31
N ARG A 205 4.38 8.59 -10.11
CA ARG A 205 4.76 9.45 -8.98
C ARG A 205 6.07 10.20 -9.23
N PHE A 206 7.07 9.54 -9.81
CA PHE A 206 8.34 10.18 -10.13
C PHE A 206 8.19 11.21 -11.24
N ASP A 207 7.48 10.86 -12.32
CA ASP A 207 7.28 11.74 -13.48
C ASP A 207 6.51 13.01 -13.13
N ARG A 208 5.56 12.90 -12.20
CA ARG A 208 4.71 14.03 -11.79
C ARG A 208 5.29 14.85 -10.63
N LEU A 209 6.44 14.46 -10.08
CA LEU A 209 7.00 15.08 -8.87
C LEU A 209 7.24 16.59 -9.05
N GLU A 210 7.89 17.00 -10.13
CA GLU A 210 8.26 18.41 -10.33
C GLU A 210 7.02 19.28 -10.51
N THR A 211 6.07 18.85 -11.34
CA THR A 211 4.81 19.57 -11.54
C THR A 211 4.01 19.68 -10.24
N HIS A 212 3.97 18.61 -9.44
CA HIS A 212 3.30 18.63 -8.14
C HIS A 212 3.92 19.67 -7.21
N VAL A 213 5.25 19.64 -7.06
CA VAL A 213 5.95 20.47 -6.09
C VAL A 213 5.89 21.95 -6.48
N THR A 214 5.97 22.27 -7.78
CA THR A 214 5.72 23.64 -8.27
C THR A 214 4.29 24.11 -7.96
N PHE A 215 3.29 23.29 -8.29
CA PHE A 215 1.88 23.61 -7.97
C PHE A 215 1.67 23.85 -6.47
N VAL A 216 2.25 22.98 -5.63
CA VAL A 216 2.17 23.11 -4.17
C VAL A 216 2.88 24.35 -3.68
N GLN A 217 4.05 24.68 -4.20
CA GLN A 217 4.76 25.90 -3.80
C GLN A 217 3.96 27.17 -4.10
N GLU A 218 3.30 27.21 -5.26
CA GLU A 218 2.49 28.36 -5.69
C GLU A 218 1.19 28.52 -4.89
N HIS A 219 0.47 27.42 -4.63
CA HIS A 219 -0.90 27.48 -4.12
C HIS A 219 -1.02 27.06 -2.65
N ASN A 220 -0.11 26.22 -2.16
CA ASN A 220 -0.18 25.55 -0.88
C ASN A 220 1.22 25.36 -0.24
N PRO A 221 2.03 26.42 -0.10
CA PRO A 221 3.43 26.29 0.32
C PRO A 221 3.55 25.53 1.65
N GLY A 222 4.63 24.74 1.73
CA GLY A 222 4.97 23.91 2.88
C GLY A 222 4.32 22.53 2.96
N TRP A 223 3.59 22.12 1.91
CA TRP A 223 3.10 20.75 1.77
C TRP A 223 3.96 19.86 0.86
N GLY A 224 4.98 20.40 0.19
CA GLY A 224 6.01 19.67 -0.58
C GLY A 224 5.58 18.30 -1.12
N MET A 225 6.30 17.24 -0.74
CA MET A 225 6.02 15.84 -1.10
C MET A 225 5.07 15.12 -0.12
N HIS A 226 4.14 15.80 0.55
CA HIS A 226 3.24 15.14 1.50
C HIS A 226 2.45 14.00 0.81
N SER A 227 2.66 12.75 1.21
CA SER A 227 2.29 11.56 0.43
C SER A 227 0.81 11.54 0.04
N GLU A 228 -0.05 11.83 0.99
CA GLU A 228 -1.49 11.76 0.80
C GLU A 228 -2.05 13.01 0.08
N LYS A 229 -1.39 14.16 0.18
CA LYS A 229 -1.71 15.34 -0.64
C LYS A 229 -1.26 15.13 -2.08
N PHE A 230 -0.11 14.48 -2.29
CA PHE A 230 0.35 14.04 -3.60
C PHE A 230 -0.67 13.13 -4.27
N LEU A 231 -1.24 12.18 -3.53
CA LEU A 231 -2.33 11.35 -4.05
C LEU A 231 -3.55 12.17 -4.43
N ASN A 232 -4.05 12.98 -3.51
CA ASN A 232 -5.30 13.71 -3.72
C ASN A 232 -5.20 14.79 -4.81
N TRP A 233 -4.07 15.49 -4.90
CA TRP A 233 -3.89 16.63 -5.80
C TRP A 233 -3.24 16.27 -7.14
N THR A 234 -2.66 15.09 -7.27
CA THR A 234 -1.90 14.74 -8.48
C THR A 234 -2.26 13.36 -9.04
N ILE A 235 -2.21 12.31 -8.22
CA ILE A 235 -2.47 10.94 -8.71
C ILE A 235 -3.96 10.70 -8.96
N PHE A 236 -4.85 11.15 -8.07
CA PHE A 236 -6.29 10.97 -8.23
C PHE A 236 -6.87 11.72 -9.43
N PRO A 237 -6.49 12.98 -9.71
CA PRO A 237 -6.82 13.63 -10.97
C PRO A 237 -6.36 12.81 -12.18
N ALA A 238 -5.11 12.33 -12.20
CA ALA A 238 -4.58 11.53 -13.29
C ALA A 238 -5.32 10.19 -13.49
N ILE A 239 -5.76 9.53 -12.42
CA ILE A 239 -6.61 8.34 -12.50
C ILE A 239 -7.96 8.69 -13.12
N ARG A 240 -8.56 9.84 -12.78
CA ARG A 240 -9.84 10.25 -13.36
C ARG A 240 -9.73 10.56 -14.85
N GLU A 241 -8.57 11.01 -15.33
CA GLU A 241 -8.29 11.21 -16.75
C GLU A 241 -8.33 9.90 -17.56
N THR A 242 -8.20 8.72 -16.93
CA THR A 242 -8.38 7.41 -17.61
C THR A 242 -9.85 7.02 -17.80
N GLY A 243 -10.78 7.89 -17.36
CA GLY A 243 -12.21 7.60 -17.28
C GLY A 243 -12.60 6.74 -16.08
N THR A 244 -11.69 6.55 -15.12
CA THR A 244 -11.93 5.75 -13.91
C THR A 244 -12.48 6.60 -12.77
N SER A 245 -13.62 6.20 -12.23
CA SER A 245 -14.14 6.77 -10.98
C SER A 245 -13.36 6.25 -9.78
N ILE A 246 -13.18 7.08 -8.75
CA ILE A 246 -12.54 6.67 -7.48
C ILE A 246 -13.63 6.54 -6.43
N VAL A 247 -13.83 5.32 -5.94
CA VAL A 247 -14.74 4.96 -4.88
C VAL A 247 -13.95 4.82 -3.59
N GLU A 248 -14.32 5.62 -2.61
CA GLU A 248 -13.73 5.54 -1.28
C GLU A 248 -14.59 4.63 -0.40
N ASP A 249 -13.98 3.56 0.12
CA ASP A 249 -14.67 2.50 0.86
C ASP A 249 -14.36 2.58 2.36
N ASP A 250 -15.41 2.75 3.15
CA ASP A 250 -15.34 2.82 4.62
C ASP A 250 -15.29 1.45 5.28
N TYR A 251 -15.51 0.37 4.52
CA TYR A 251 -15.36 -0.99 5.00
C TYR A 251 -13.91 -1.48 4.94
N LEU A 252 -13.10 -0.96 4.02
CA LEU A 252 -11.69 -1.33 3.97
C LEU A 252 -11.03 -0.99 5.32
N CYS A 253 -10.34 -1.95 5.91
CA CYS A 253 -9.60 -1.78 7.16
C CYS A 253 -8.32 -2.62 7.16
N PHE A 254 -7.22 -2.01 7.64
CA PHE A 254 -5.98 -2.68 7.94
C PHE A 254 -5.25 -1.98 9.10
N PHE A 255 -4.37 -2.72 9.77
CA PHE A 255 -3.50 -2.19 10.81
C PHE A 255 -2.05 -2.28 10.39
N ARG A 256 -1.25 -1.25 10.68
CA ARG A 256 0.19 -1.29 10.34
C ARG A 256 0.92 -2.23 11.29
N ALA A 257 1.54 -3.27 10.74
CA ALA A 257 2.39 -4.18 11.50
C ALA A 257 3.79 -3.59 11.70
N ARG A 258 4.46 -4.04 12.76
CA ARG A 258 5.80 -3.62 13.17
C ARG A 258 6.73 -4.80 13.32
N ALA A 259 8.04 -4.54 13.38
CA ALA A 259 9.02 -5.59 13.63
C ALA A 259 8.90 -6.21 15.04
N ASP A 260 8.38 -5.48 16.02
CA ASP A 260 8.16 -5.91 17.40
C ASP A 260 6.79 -6.59 17.64
N GLU A 261 6.12 -7.05 16.56
CA GLU A 261 4.80 -7.69 16.58
C GLU A 261 3.66 -6.83 17.16
N THR A 262 3.87 -5.52 17.28
CA THR A 262 2.79 -4.58 17.60
C THR A 262 2.05 -4.11 16.34
N VAL A 263 0.81 -3.68 16.51
CA VAL A 263 0.01 -3.10 15.43
C VAL A 263 -0.55 -1.72 15.79
N TRP A 264 -0.67 -0.86 14.80
CA TRP A 264 -1.37 0.43 14.95
C TRP A 264 -2.85 0.29 14.59
N ILE A 265 -3.72 0.27 15.60
CA ILE A 265 -5.16 -0.02 15.44
C ILE A 265 -6.01 1.19 15.02
N LYS A 266 -5.55 2.42 15.29
CA LYS A 266 -6.36 3.64 15.05
C LYS A 266 -6.61 3.95 13.57
N ASP A 267 -5.98 3.21 12.66
CA ASP A 267 -6.14 3.44 11.22
C ASP A 267 -7.59 3.20 10.79
N CYS A 268 -8.33 2.27 11.41
CA CYS A 268 -9.71 1.94 11.03
C CYS A 268 -10.81 2.69 11.81
N GLU A 269 -10.48 3.60 12.72
CA GLU A 269 -11.45 4.28 13.60
C GLU A 269 -12.26 5.39 12.87
N GLY A 270 -12.02 5.60 11.58
CA GLY A 270 -12.61 6.65 10.78
C GLY A 270 -14.05 6.36 10.31
N LYS A 271 -15.03 6.48 11.21
CA LYS A 271 -16.51 6.59 10.98
C LYS A 271 -17.40 5.39 11.30
N ALA A 272 -17.06 4.54 12.27
CA ALA A 272 -18.01 3.64 12.93
C ALA A 272 -19.06 4.39 13.81
N ARG A 273 -19.62 5.52 13.32
CA ARG A 273 -20.66 6.32 14.01
C ARG A 273 -22.08 6.04 13.51
N ARG A 274 -22.30 5.05 12.62
CA ARG A 274 -23.67 4.68 12.17
C ARG A 274 -24.14 3.27 12.49
N ASP A 275 -23.29 2.34 12.91
CA ASP A 275 -23.72 1.04 13.44
C ASP A 275 -23.05 0.76 14.78
N ARG A 276 -23.59 1.36 15.85
CA ARG A 276 -23.11 1.21 17.22
C ARG A 276 -23.65 -0.07 17.90
N SER A 277 -23.72 -1.19 17.18
CA SER A 277 -24.16 -2.48 17.77
C SER A 277 -23.26 -3.68 17.47
N ALA A 278 -22.24 -3.57 16.61
CA ALA A 278 -21.43 -4.73 16.23
C ALA A 278 -19.93 -4.66 16.61
N PHE A 279 -19.38 -3.48 16.92
CA PHE A 279 -17.91 -3.31 17.07
C PHE A 279 -17.43 -2.63 18.37
N ASP A 280 -18.34 -2.25 19.27
CA ASP A 280 -18.01 -1.44 20.45
C ASP A 280 -18.02 -2.22 21.79
N SER A 281 -18.07 -3.56 21.78
CA SER A 281 -17.87 -4.32 23.01
C SER A 281 -16.39 -4.68 23.20
N GLU A 282 -15.88 -4.45 24.40
CA GLU A 282 -14.59 -4.96 24.91
C GLU A 282 -14.41 -6.47 24.63
N GLU A 283 -15.51 -7.19 24.45
CA GLU A 283 -15.61 -8.61 24.14
C GLU A 283 -15.29 -8.95 22.68
N SER A 284 -15.68 -8.11 21.72
CA SER A 284 -15.26 -8.24 20.30
C SER A 284 -13.74 -8.06 20.17
N TRP A 285 -13.16 -7.18 21.00
CA TRP A 285 -11.73 -6.92 21.03
C TRP A 285 -10.94 -8.05 21.67
N ARG A 286 -11.41 -8.60 22.80
CA ARG A 286 -10.80 -9.82 23.40
C ARG A 286 -10.90 -11.02 22.48
N GLN A 287 -11.95 -11.14 21.66
CA GLN A 287 -12.03 -12.18 20.64
C GLN A 287 -11.01 -11.96 19.50
N GLN A 288 -10.67 -10.73 19.13
CA GLN A 288 -9.63 -10.46 18.12
C GLN A 288 -8.21 -10.64 18.69
N GLU A 289 -7.94 -10.20 19.93
CA GLU A 289 -6.68 -10.47 20.63
C GLU A 289 -6.47 -11.97 20.85
N ALA A 290 -7.52 -12.72 21.24
CA ALA A 290 -7.45 -14.18 21.38
C ALA A 290 -7.31 -14.91 20.02
N ARG A 291 -7.81 -14.32 18.93
CA ARG A 291 -7.78 -14.94 17.59
C ARG A 291 -6.49 -14.66 16.81
N PHE A 292 -5.75 -13.62 17.19
CA PHE A 292 -4.51 -13.22 16.50
C PHE A 292 -3.29 -13.03 17.43
N GLY A 293 -3.43 -13.16 18.75
CA GLY A 293 -2.32 -13.08 19.71
C GLY A 293 -1.65 -11.70 19.82
N VAL A 294 -2.35 -10.61 19.48
CA VAL A 294 -1.76 -9.29 19.28
C VAL A 294 -1.71 -8.49 20.59
N ARG A 295 -0.55 -7.89 20.91
CA ARG A 295 -0.43 -6.89 22.00
C ARG A 295 -0.69 -5.48 21.44
N THR A 296 -1.64 -4.76 22.03
CA THR A 296 -1.97 -3.38 21.65
C THR A 296 -1.02 -2.37 22.32
N TRP A 297 -0.81 -1.21 21.66
CA TRP A 297 0.04 -0.13 22.18
C TRP A 297 -0.76 1.18 22.29
N THR A 298 -0.71 1.83 23.46
CA THR A 298 -1.25 3.17 23.73
C THR A 298 -0.09 4.18 23.85
N GLU A 299 0.01 5.05 22.82
CA GLU A 299 0.81 6.29 22.65
C GLU A 299 2.01 6.65 23.57
N VAL A 300 3.21 6.86 22.98
CA VAL A 300 4.27 7.89 23.25
C VAL A 300 5.32 7.86 22.07
N PRO A 301 6.05 8.95 21.69
CA PRO A 301 6.53 9.20 20.30
C PRO A 301 7.96 8.75 19.86
N ARG A 302 8.10 8.42 18.54
CA ARG A 302 9.05 8.93 17.47
C ARG A 302 10.14 8.01 16.79
N ARG A 303 9.93 7.76 15.46
CA ARG A 303 10.81 7.66 14.22
C ARG A 303 10.70 6.36 13.35
N SER A 304 9.90 6.22 12.29
CA SER A 304 9.71 4.93 11.55
C SER A 304 10.63 4.66 10.34
N ALA A 305 10.80 3.37 9.97
CA ALA A 305 11.34 2.91 8.69
C ALA A 305 10.26 2.62 7.61
N ALA A 306 10.70 2.36 6.38
CA ALA A 306 9.87 2.21 5.17
C ALA A 306 9.26 0.79 4.99
N PRO A 307 8.13 0.68 4.27
CA PRO A 307 7.37 -0.56 4.05
C PRO A 307 7.64 -1.29 2.71
N HIS A 308 7.05 -2.49 2.56
CA HIS A 308 7.09 -3.35 1.38
C HIS A 308 5.74 -3.35 0.60
N SER A 309 5.74 -3.79 -0.67
CA SER A 309 4.56 -3.75 -1.58
C SER A 309 4.23 -5.12 -2.18
N LEU A 310 2.93 -5.37 -2.41
CA LEU A 310 2.37 -6.60 -2.97
C LEU A 310 1.39 -6.23 -4.10
N VAL A 311 1.45 -6.90 -5.24
CA VAL A 311 0.47 -6.79 -6.32
C VAL A 311 -0.30 -8.09 -6.44
N CYS A 312 -1.61 -8.00 -6.67
CA CYS A 312 -2.50 -9.12 -6.98
C CYS A 312 -3.27 -8.80 -8.26
N GLY A 313 -3.09 -9.58 -9.33
CA GLY A 313 -3.73 -9.38 -10.64
C GLY A 313 -4.69 -10.51 -10.98
N GLY A 314 -5.91 -10.18 -11.41
CA GLY A 314 -6.89 -11.17 -11.89
C GLY A 314 -7.24 -10.93 -13.35
N ALA A 315 -7.28 -11.99 -14.15
CA ALA A 315 -7.83 -11.98 -15.50
C ALA A 315 -9.29 -12.44 -15.47
N LEU A 316 -10.15 -11.88 -16.33
CA LEU A 316 -11.44 -12.49 -16.62
C LEU A 316 -11.16 -13.66 -17.57
N SER A 317 -11.39 -14.90 -17.11
CA SER A 317 -11.44 -16.03 -18.02
C SER A 317 -12.78 -16.02 -18.76
N ASP A 318 -12.77 -15.91 -20.09
CA ASP A 318 -13.91 -16.21 -20.96
C ASP A 318 -14.21 -17.72 -20.95
N ALA A 319 -14.64 -18.22 -19.80
CA ALA A 319 -15.03 -19.61 -19.60
C ALA A 319 -16.44 -19.64 -19.00
N ASP A 320 -17.42 -19.14 -19.76
CA ASP A 320 -18.85 -19.51 -19.65
C ASP A 320 -19.65 -18.95 -20.84
N ALA A 321 -19.16 -19.22 -22.06
CA ALA A 321 -19.93 -19.03 -23.30
C ALA A 321 -20.01 -20.36 -24.05
N THR A 322 -20.61 -21.38 -23.43
CA THR A 322 -21.14 -22.56 -24.13
C THR A 322 -22.08 -23.35 -23.21
N ILE A 323 -23.39 -23.19 -23.42
CA ILE A 323 -24.37 -24.18 -23.95
C ILE A 323 -25.65 -23.40 -24.30
#